data_AF-A0A7R9GT26-F1
#
_entry.id   AF-A0A7R9GT26-F1
#
_cell.length_a   1.000
_cell.length_b   1.000
_cell.length_c   1.000
_cell.angle_alpha   90.00
_cell.angle_beta   90.00
_cell.angle_gamma   90.00
#
_symmetry.space_group_name_H-M   'P 1'
#
loop_
_entity.id
_entity.type
_entity.pdbx_description
1 polymer ?
#
loop_
_entity_poly.entity_id
_entity_poly.type
_entity_poly.pdbx_seq_one_letter_code
_entity_poly.pdbx_strand_id
1 'polypeptide(L)'
;MYFSDEMHKLLKLSGAKCIITVAANYTTVLQAISMLESLEKPFIIVTQGTEVTTTIPEGAVNFQELIAKDVDTSLLSTVQPASPNDVVALPFSSGTTGLPKGVQLTHRNLVANILQTTLRPHLNYQEPTTSYGLTETSPCVILMPKELKNSSSIGHLIPNTEAKVVDLVTDLTLPVGGVGELWIRGPQVMKGYLDNIEATNDVIDQDNWLRTGDLACYDENNLFYIKDRLKELIKVKGYQVAPAELEEILRSHPSVAEAAVIGVPDKRAGEVPRAFVVCTSEVSEDELKNYVAGKVSDFKQLVGGVTFLESIPKNPSGKILRKLLKEEYIK
;
A
#
# COMPACT_ATOMS: atom_id res chain seq x y z
N MET A 1 13.51 -5.21 4.60
CA MET A 1 14.87 -5.15 4.04
C MET A 1 14.81 -5.84 2.69
N TYR A 2 15.23 -5.17 1.62
CA TYR A 2 15.19 -5.74 0.26
C TYR A 2 16.31 -6.78 0.10
N PHE A 3 16.05 -7.88 -0.60
CA PHE A 3 17.08 -8.86 -0.96
C PHE A 3 17.88 -8.39 -2.18
N SER A 4 19.14 -8.81 -2.30
CA SER A 4 20.02 -8.43 -3.42
C SER A 4 19.46 -8.86 -4.77
N ASP A 5 18.82 -10.03 -4.86
CA ASP A 5 18.15 -10.52 -6.08
C ASP A 5 16.98 -9.63 -6.51
N GLU A 6 16.23 -9.12 -5.54
CA GLU A 6 15.12 -8.20 -5.80
C GLU A 6 15.68 -6.86 -6.30
N MET A 7 16.66 -6.28 -5.59
CA MET A 7 17.33 -5.06 -6.01
C MET A 7 17.95 -5.18 -7.41
N HIS A 8 18.60 -6.30 -7.73
CA HIS A 8 19.19 -6.52 -9.05
C HIS A 8 18.16 -6.39 -10.18
N LYS A 9 16.97 -6.98 -10.00
CA LYS A 9 15.87 -6.86 -10.95
C LYS A 9 15.40 -5.42 -11.08
N LEU A 10 15.27 -4.69 -9.97
CA LEU A 10 14.88 -3.29 -9.98
C LEU A 10 15.90 -2.41 -10.73
N LEU A 11 17.20 -2.66 -10.52
CA LEU A 11 18.28 -1.94 -11.20
C LEU A 11 18.27 -2.22 -12.71
N LYS A 12 18.04 -3.47 -13.11
CA LYS A 12 17.91 -3.86 -14.51
C LYS A 12 16.71 -3.18 -15.18
N LEU A 13 15.54 -3.20 -14.53
CA LEU A 13 14.32 -2.60 -15.07
C LEU A 13 14.40 -1.07 -15.18
N SER A 14 14.98 -0.41 -14.18
CA SER A 14 15.08 1.06 -14.16
C SER A 14 16.22 1.62 -15.01
N GLY A 15 17.19 0.79 -15.41
CA GLY A 15 18.41 1.27 -16.07
C GLY A 15 19.22 2.23 -15.18
N ALA A 16 19.17 2.04 -13.86
CA ALA A 16 19.73 2.97 -12.89
C ALA A 16 21.19 3.31 -13.19
N LYS A 17 21.48 4.61 -13.28
CA LYS A 17 22.85 5.15 -13.41
C LYS A 17 23.47 5.52 -12.06
N CYS A 18 22.63 5.64 -11.04
CA CYS A 18 23.00 6.01 -9.68
C CYS A 18 22.04 5.33 -8.70
N ILE A 19 22.52 5.00 -7.50
CA ILE A 19 21.71 4.45 -6.41
C ILE A 19 21.92 5.32 -5.18
N ILE A 20 20.86 5.91 -4.65
CA ILE A 20 20.87 6.59 -3.35
C ILE A 20 20.35 5.61 -2.30
N THR A 21 21.14 5.33 -1.27
CA THR A 21 20.81 4.36 -0.22
C THR A 21 21.38 4.77 1.14
N VAL A 22 21.08 4.00 2.19
CA VAL A 22 21.72 4.14 3.51
C VAL A 22 22.87 3.15 3.67
N ALA A 23 23.84 3.43 4.53
CA ALA A 23 25.03 2.58 4.70
C ALA A 23 24.66 1.13 5.09
N ALA A 24 23.59 0.94 5.88
CA ALA A 24 23.09 -0.38 6.26
C ALA A 24 22.71 -1.27 5.07
N ASN A 25 22.34 -0.69 3.93
CA ASN A 25 21.98 -1.41 2.71
C ASN A 25 23.15 -1.55 1.73
N TYR A 26 24.31 -0.95 2.02
CA TYR A 26 25.43 -0.84 1.07
C TYR A 26 25.91 -2.19 0.54
N THR A 27 26.14 -3.15 1.44
CA THR A 27 26.58 -4.51 1.07
C THR A 27 25.56 -5.21 0.16
N THR A 28 24.27 -5.08 0.45
CA THR A 28 23.20 -5.64 -0.37
C THR A 28 23.14 -4.99 -1.75
N VAL A 29 23.34 -3.67 -1.83
CA VAL A 29 23.42 -2.94 -3.10
C VAL A 29 24.62 -3.40 -3.91
N LEU A 30 25.80 -3.57 -3.31
CA LEU A 30 26.99 -4.08 -4.00
C LEU A 30 26.77 -5.47 -4.59
N GLN A 31 26.11 -6.37 -3.84
CA GLN A 31 25.71 -7.68 -4.34
C GLN A 31 24.72 -7.57 -5.50
N ALA A 32 23.76 -6.64 -5.43
CA ALA A 32 22.81 -6.41 -6.51
C ALA A 32 23.49 -5.92 -7.81
N ILE A 33 24.46 -5.01 -7.66
CA ILE A 33 25.26 -4.46 -8.77
C ILE A 33 26.20 -5.52 -9.35
N SER A 34 26.79 -6.41 -8.53
CA SER A 34 27.72 -7.42 -9.01
C SER A 34 27.06 -8.42 -9.98
N MET A 35 25.75 -8.61 -9.85
CA MET A 35 24.93 -9.43 -10.74
C MET A 35 24.55 -8.74 -12.06
N LEU A 36 24.78 -7.43 -12.21
CA LEU A 36 24.51 -6.72 -13.48
C LEU A 36 25.54 -7.14 -14.55
N GLU A 37 25.04 -7.51 -15.73
CA GLU A 37 25.85 -7.84 -16.92
C GLU A 37 26.50 -6.60 -17.56
N SER A 38 26.01 -5.39 -17.23
CA SER A 38 26.51 -4.13 -17.77
C SER A 38 27.91 -3.78 -17.28
N LEU A 39 28.77 -3.32 -18.20
CA LEU A 39 30.08 -2.76 -17.88
C LEU A 39 29.96 -1.39 -17.18
N GLU A 40 28.93 -0.59 -17.53
CA GLU A 40 28.59 0.62 -16.79
C GLU A 40 27.74 0.25 -15.58
N LYS A 41 28.37 0.25 -14.40
CA LYS A 41 27.71 0.02 -13.12
C LYS A 41 27.27 1.34 -12.50
N PRO A 42 26.09 1.40 -11.86
CA PRO A 42 25.67 2.60 -11.16
C PRO A 42 26.63 2.90 -10.00
N PHE A 43 26.95 4.17 -9.80
CA PHE A 43 27.65 4.59 -8.59
C PHE A 43 26.68 4.67 -7.42
N ILE A 44 27.20 4.50 -6.20
CA ILE A 44 26.40 4.45 -4.99
C ILE A 44 26.58 5.76 -4.23
N ILE A 45 25.49 6.44 -3.95
CA ILE A 45 25.42 7.55 -3.03
C ILE A 45 24.85 7.04 -1.71
N VAL A 46 25.56 7.28 -0.62
CA VAL A 46 25.11 6.95 0.73
C VAL A 46 24.65 8.21 1.43
N THR A 47 23.39 8.22 1.86
CA THR A 47 22.89 9.23 2.80
C THR A 47 23.19 8.79 4.23
N GLN A 48 23.72 9.71 5.04
CA GLN A 48 23.69 9.55 6.49
C GLN A 48 22.21 9.53 6.90
N GLY A 49 21.81 8.55 7.71
CA GLY A 49 20.49 8.56 8.32
C GLY A 49 20.37 9.69 9.34
N THR A 50 19.39 9.60 10.24
CA THR A 50 19.31 10.50 11.41
C THR A 50 20.43 10.26 12.43
N GLU A 51 21.25 9.23 12.25
CA GLU A 51 22.37 8.90 13.13
C GLU A 51 23.68 9.51 12.61
N VAL A 52 24.27 10.38 13.43
CA VAL A 52 25.43 11.25 13.10
C VAL A 52 26.75 10.47 12.94
N THR A 53 26.78 9.17 13.24
CA THR A 53 28.02 8.36 13.36
C THR A 53 28.23 7.34 12.23
N THR A 54 27.41 7.36 11.17
CA THR A 54 27.57 6.38 10.09
C THR A 54 28.77 6.73 9.19
N THR A 55 29.80 5.90 9.20
CA THR A 55 30.93 6.01 8.27
C THR A 55 30.46 5.71 6.84
N ILE A 56 30.84 6.57 5.89
CA ILE A 56 30.56 6.35 4.47
C ILE A 56 31.44 5.19 3.99
N PRO A 57 30.85 4.10 3.44
CA PRO A 57 31.62 2.96 2.94
C PRO A 57 32.59 3.37 1.82
N GLU A 58 33.75 2.71 1.76
CA GLU A 58 34.69 2.89 0.67
C GLU A 58 34.02 2.59 -0.69
N GLY A 59 34.16 3.51 -1.65
CA GLY A 59 33.52 3.45 -2.97
C GLY A 59 32.13 4.09 -3.06
N ALA A 60 31.57 4.59 -1.94
CA ALA A 60 30.34 5.39 -1.95
C ALA A 60 30.61 6.89 -1.96
N VAL A 61 29.69 7.66 -2.54
CA VAL A 61 29.65 9.12 -2.49
C VAL A 61 28.77 9.55 -1.31
N ASN A 62 29.20 10.54 -0.53
CA ASN A 62 28.38 11.09 0.55
C ASN A 62 27.29 12.00 -0.01
N PHE A 63 26.01 11.72 0.28
CA PHE A 63 24.90 12.55 -0.19
C PHE A 63 25.02 14.01 0.25
N GLN A 64 25.57 14.29 1.44
CA GLN A 64 25.72 15.66 1.95
C GLN A 64 26.68 16.51 1.11
N GLU A 65 27.70 15.89 0.52
CA GLU A 65 28.63 16.58 -0.38
C GLU A 65 27.95 17.01 -1.68
N LEU A 66 26.94 16.27 -2.14
CA LEU A 66 26.20 16.55 -3.38
C LEU A 66 25.15 17.67 -3.23
N ILE A 67 24.72 17.95 -2.01
CA ILE A 67 23.72 19.00 -1.72
C ILE A 67 24.35 20.23 -1.04
N ALA A 68 25.68 20.27 -0.96
CA ALA A 68 26.41 21.43 -0.46
C ALA A 68 26.19 22.65 -1.37
N LYS A 69 26.25 23.85 -0.80
CA LYS A 69 25.89 25.09 -1.50
C LYS A 69 26.87 25.49 -2.61
N ASP A 70 28.06 24.90 -2.61
CA ASP A 70 29.18 25.18 -3.51
C ASP A 70 29.30 24.17 -4.65
N VAL A 71 28.29 23.31 -4.85
CA VAL A 71 28.26 22.36 -5.96
C VAL A 71 28.06 23.11 -7.29
N ASP A 72 28.90 22.80 -8.28
CA ASP A 72 28.75 23.32 -9.64
C ASP A 72 27.46 22.78 -10.28
N THR A 73 26.51 23.69 -10.47
CA THR A 73 25.21 23.40 -11.08
C THR A 73 25.14 23.79 -12.55
N SER A 74 26.27 24.18 -13.17
CA SER A 74 26.35 24.56 -14.59
C SER A 74 25.78 23.49 -15.51
N LEU A 75 25.91 22.20 -15.16
CA LEU A 75 25.34 21.08 -15.90
C LEU A 75 23.80 21.12 -15.97
N LEU A 76 23.12 21.70 -14.98
CA LEU A 76 21.66 21.86 -15.02
C LEU A 76 21.20 22.73 -16.19
N SER A 77 22.07 23.62 -16.70
CA SER A 77 21.78 24.42 -17.89
C SER A 77 21.74 23.61 -19.20
N THR A 78 22.30 22.40 -19.18
CA THR A 78 22.32 21.48 -20.33
C THR A 78 21.15 20.49 -20.32
N VAL A 79 20.39 20.43 -19.22
CA VAL A 79 19.20 19.59 -19.08
C VAL A 79 18.07 20.17 -19.93
N GLN A 80 17.57 19.38 -20.87
CA GLN A 80 16.44 19.79 -21.72
C GLN A 80 15.16 19.99 -20.88
N PRO A 81 14.28 20.93 -21.25
CA PRO A 81 13.01 21.10 -20.55
C PRO A 81 12.19 19.81 -20.58
N ALA A 82 11.85 19.28 -19.40
CA ALA A 82 11.00 18.11 -19.30
C ALA A 82 9.56 18.44 -19.72
N SER A 83 8.93 17.53 -20.45
CA SER A 83 7.50 17.57 -20.72
C SER A 83 6.73 17.19 -19.44
N PRO A 84 5.55 17.79 -19.18
CA PRO A 84 4.70 17.37 -18.07
C PRO A 84 4.32 15.88 -18.10
N ASN A 85 4.40 15.23 -19.26
CA ASN A 85 4.08 13.81 -19.43
C ASN A 85 5.32 12.89 -19.34
N ASP A 86 6.50 13.46 -19.12
CA ASP A 86 7.71 12.67 -18.90
C ASP A 86 7.66 12.04 -17.51
N VAL A 87 8.09 10.78 -17.44
CA VAL A 87 8.18 10.03 -16.18
C VAL A 87 9.30 10.62 -15.35
N VAL A 88 8.97 11.10 -14.15
CA VAL A 88 9.91 11.72 -13.20
C VAL A 88 10.19 10.82 -12.01
N ALA A 89 9.27 9.91 -11.69
CA ALA A 89 9.44 8.93 -10.63
C ALA A 89 8.94 7.56 -11.07
N LEU A 90 9.68 6.53 -10.65
CA LEU A 90 9.35 5.12 -10.89
C LEU A 90 9.36 4.34 -9.57
N PRO A 91 8.45 4.66 -8.61
CA PRO A 91 8.35 3.88 -7.39
C PRO A 91 7.94 2.44 -7.72
N PHE A 92 8.70 1.48 -7.19
CA PHE A 92 8.36 0.06 -7.32
C PHE A 92 7.40 -0.33 -6.21
N SER A 93 6.16 -0.67 -6.61
CA SER A 93 5.10 -1.12 -5.71
C SER A 93 5.01 -2.64 -5.79
N SER A 94 5.37 -3.33 -4.71
CA SER A 94 4.97 -4.71 -4.49
C SER A 94 3.67 -4.69 -3.68
N GLY A 95 2.55 -5.04 -4.32
CA GLY A 95 1.41 -5.50 -3.54
C GLY A 95 1.85 -6.65 -2.60
N THR A 96 1.07 -6.98 -1.57
CA THR A 96 1.42 -8.01 -0.56
C THR A 96 1.72 -9.43 -1.09
N THR A 97 1.64 -9.69 -2.39
CA THR A 97 1.65 -11.05 -2.98
C THR A 97 2.37 -11.18 -4.33
N GLY A 98 2.94 -10.12 -4.92
CA GLY A 98 3.54 -10.16 -6.27
C GLY A 98 4.90 -9.47 -6.37
N LEU A 99 5.62 -9.68 -7.47
CA LEU A 99 6.85 -8.95 -7.77
C LEU A 99 6.58 -7.44 -7.85
N PRO A 100 7.50 -6.58 -7.38
CA PRO A 100 7.34 -5.15 -7.50
C PRO A 100 7.17 -4.70 -8.95
N LYS A 101 6.17 -3.87 -9.21
CA LYS A 101 5.94 -3.24 -10.52
C LYS A 101 6.36 -1.78 -10.47
N GLY A 102 7.09 -1.31 -11.49
CA GLY A 102 7.51 0.09 -11.58
C GLY A 102 6.34 0.97 -11.99
N VAL A 103 5.81 1.77 -11.06
CA VAL A 103 4.70 2.69 -11.31
C VAL A 103 5.22 3.95 -11.98
N GLN A 104 4.83 4.21 -13.23
CA GLN A 104 5.31 5.37 -13.97
C GLN A 104 4.55 6.63 -13.55
N LEU A 105 5.20 7.46 -12.72
CA LEU A 105 4.67 8.76 -12.31
C LEU A 105 5.32 9.88 -13.11
N THR A 106 4.47 10.66 -13.79
CA THR A 106 4.91 11.81 -14.56
C THR A 106 5.03 13.07 -13.72
N HIS A 107 5.71 14.10 -14.24
CA HIS A 107 5.71 15.43 -13.63
C HIS A 107 4.28 15.90 -13.33
N ARG A 108 3.36 15.73 -14.28
CA ARG A 108 1.95 16.07 -14.12
C ARG A 108 1.31 15.33 -12.95
N ASN A 109 1.55 14.03 -12.80
CA ASN A 109 0.93 13.25 -11.74
C ASN A 109 1.35 13.74 -10.35
N LEU A 110 2.65 13.94 -10.14
CA LEU A 110 3.19 14.41 -8.85
C LEU A 110 2.75 15.83 -8.55
N VAL A 111 2.88 16.75 -9.53
CA VAL A 111 2.46 18.15 -9.34
C VAL A 111 0.97 18.22 -9.06
N ALA A 112 0.14 17.46 -9.80
CA ALA A 112 -1.30 17.42 -9.54
C ALA A 112 -1.58 16.98 -8.10
N ASN A 113 -0.98 15.89 -7.61
CA ASN A 113 -1.23 15.42 -6.26
C ASN A 113 -0.75 16.40 -5.18
N ILE A 114 0.41 17.01 -5.36
CA ILE A 114 0.92 18.06 -4.45
C ILE A 114 -0.08 19.21 -4.40
N LEU A 115 -0.53 19.72 -5.54
CA LEU A 115 -1.48 20.85 -5.57
C LEU A 115 -2.84 20.47 -4.98
N GLN A 116 -3.34 19.26 -5.25
CA GLN A 116 -4.59 18.74 -4.71
C GLN A 116 -4.57 18.61 -3.19
N THR A 117 -3.40 18.29 -2.61
CA THR A 117 -3.24 18.06 -1.16
C THR A 117 -2.78 19.30 -0.38
N THR A 118 -2.16 20.30 -1.03
CA THR A 118 -1.55 21.46 -0.33
C THR A 118 -2.24 22.81 -0.55
N LEU A 119 -2.88 23.05 -1.71
CA LEU A 119 -3.31 24.40 -2.10
C LEU A 119 -4.74 24.78 -1.68
N ARG A 120 -5.15 24.54 -0.43
CA ARG A 120 -6.48 24.92 0.06
C ARG A 120 -6.46 25.54 1.46
N PRO A 121 -6.69 26.86 1.60
CA PRO A 121 -6.84 27.52 2.89
C PRO A 121 -8.20 27.28 3.57
N HIS A 122 -9.23 26.88 2.82
CA HIS A 122 -10.62 26.82 3.31
C HIS A 122 -11.04 25.45 3.84
N LEU A 123 -10.28 24.41 3.51
CA LEU A 123 -10.41 23.07 4.05
C LEU A 123 -9.07 22.83 4.71
N ASN A 124 -9.03 22.66 6.02
CA ASN A 124 -7.78 22.60 6.79
C ASN A 124 -7.08 21.24 6.62
N TYR A 125 -6.85 20.85 5.36
CA TYR A 125 -6.13 19.64 4.95
C TYR A 125 -4.62 19.74 5.19
N GLN A 126 -4.13 20.83 5.80
CA GLN A 126 -2.72 20.97 6.15
C GLN A 126 -2.30 19.97 7.25
N GLU A 127 -3.26 19.43 8.01
CA GLU A 127 -3.02 18.41 9.02
C GLU A 127 -4.14 17.35 9.00
N PRO A 128 -4.22 16.51 7.95
CA PRO A 128 -5.27 15.52 7.87
C PRO A 128 -5.08 14.45 8.95
N THR A 129 -6.17 14.01 9.56
CA THR A 129 -6.11 12.94 10.58
C THR A 129 -5.89 11.56 9.96
N THR A 130 -6.35 11.37 8.73
CA THR A 130 -6.22 10.14 7.94
C THR A 130 -6.08 10.49 6.45
N SER A 131 -5.35 9.67 5.70
CA SER A 131 -5.29 9.74 4.24
C SER A 131 -5.38 8.33 3.63
N TYR A 132 -5.93 8.23 2.43
CA TYR A 132 -5.97 7.01 1.64
C TYR A 132 -5.43 7.26 0.23
N GLY A 133 -4.78 6.24 -0.32
CA GLY A 133 -4.03 6.34 -1.55
C GLY A 133 -3.27 5.08 -1.93
N LEU A 134 -2.78 5.05 -3.17
CA LEU A 134 -1.93 4.02 -3.74
C LEU A 134 -0.68 4.66 -4.33
N THR A 135 0.36 3.86 -4.58
CA THR A 135 1.53 4.38 -5.33
C THR A 135 1.10 4.86 -6.72
N GLU A 136 0.16 4.14 -7.32
CA GLU A 136 -0.50 4.40 -8.60
C GLU A 136 -1.30 5.71 -8.63
N THR A 137 -1.48 6.40 -7.50
CA THR A 137 -2.23 7.65 -7.39
C THR A 137 -1.43 8.82 -6.80
N SER A 138 -0.10 8.68 -6.74
CA SER A 138 0.86 9.76 -6.52
C SER A 138 0.87 10.58 -5.21
N PRO A 139 0.61 10.09 -3.98
CA PRO A 139 -0.02 8.84 -3.56
C PRO A 139 -1.48 9.02 -3.13
N CYS A 140 -1.92 10.24 -2.78
CA CYS A 140 -3.18 10.43 -2.06
C CYS A 140 -4.37 10.60 -3.01
N VAL A 141 -5.56 10.15 -2.61
CA VAL A 141 -6.82 10.40 -3.34
C VAL A 141 -7.97 10.83 -2.44
N ILE A 142 -7.90 10.46 -1.16
CA ILE A 142 -8.92 10.77 -0.16
C ILE A 142 -8.22 11.25 1.11
N LEU A 143 -8.74 12.33 1.70
CA LEU A 143 -8.22 12.95 2.92
C LEU A 143 -9.34 13.22 3.92
N MET A 144 -9.04 13.01 5.20
CA MET A 144 -9.89 13.43 6.31
C MET A 144 -9.49 14.83 6.79
N PRO A 145 -10.35 15.86 6.65
CA PRO A 145 -10.12 17.16 7.27
C PRO A 145 -10.02 17.02 8.79
N LYS A 146 -9.14 17.79 9.43
CA LYS A 146 -8.92 17.74 10.88
C LYS A 146 -10.18 18.03 11.71
N GLU A 147 -11.06 18.88 11.18
CA GLU A 147 -12.29 19.31 11.85
C GLU A 147 -13.33 18.19 11.93
N LEU A 148 -13.27 17.21 11.02
CA LEU A 148 -14.20 16.09 10.99
C LEU A 148 -13.69 14.96 11.89
N LYS A 149 -14.36 14.79 13.04
CA LYS A 149 -14.09 13.69 13.97
C LYS A 149 -14.84 12.43 13.54
N ASN A 150 -14.31 11.74 12.53
CA ASN A 150 -14.78 10.41 12.15
C ASN A 150 -13.58 9.48 11.96
N SER A 151 -13.26 8.67 12.97
CA SER A 151 -12.10 7.79 12.95
C SER A 151 -12.27 6.55 12.05
N SER A 152 -13.49 6.23 11.62
CA SER A 152 -13.76 5.06 10.75
C SER A 152 -13.73 5.41 9.27
N SER A 153 -13.88 6.69 8.92
CA SER A 153 -13.82 7.16 7.53
C SER A 153 -12.38 7.51 7.11
N ILE A 154 -12.08 7.26 5.83
CA ILE A 154 -10.84 7.74 5.20
C ILE A 154 -10.95 9.19 4.70
N GLY A 155 -12.17 9.74 4.64
CA GLY A 155 -12.45 11.16 4.37
C GLY A 155 -13.12 11.42 3.03
N HIS A 156 -12.86 12.60 2.45
CA HIS A 156 -13.40 13.06 1.17
C HIS A 156 -12.38 12.96 0.05
N LEU A 157 -12.87 12.85 -1.19
CA LEU A 157 -12.02 12.94 -2.38
C LEU A 157 -11.27 14.27 -2.41
N ILE A 158 -10.00 14.21 -2.81
CA ILE A 158 -9.23 15.41 -3.13
C ILE A 158 -9.78 16.07 -4.40
N PRO A 159 -9.59 17.39 -4.59
CA PRO A 159 -10.12 18.11 -5.76
C PRO A 159 -9.71 17.48 -7.10
N ASN A 160 -10.54 17.66 -8.13
CA ASN A 160 -10.29 17.13 -9.48
C ASN A 160 -10.06 15.60 -9.52
N THR A 161 -10.62 14.88 -8.54
CA THR A 161 -10.62 13.41 -8.50
C THR A 161 -12.06 12.93 -8.51
N GLU A 162 -12.32 11.93 -9.33
CA GLU A 162 -13.59 11.24 -9.40
C GLU A 162 -13.44 9.85 -8.77
N ALA A 163 -14.49 9.39 -8.10
CA ALA A 163 -14.57 8.02 -7.61
C ALA A 163 -15.96 7.42 -7.84
N LYS A 164 -15.99 6.10 -8.00
CA LYS A 164 -17.22 5.31 -7.96
C LYS A 164 -16.96 4.03 -7.19
N VAL A 165 -18.00 3.52 -6.53
CA VAL A 165 -17.98 2.19 -5.91
C VAL A 165 -18.73 1.25 -6.85
N VAL A 166 -18.07 0.18 -7.29
CA VAL A 166 -18.55 -0.70 -8.35
C VAL A 166 -18.86 -2.09 -7.81
N ASP A 167 -20.03 -2.61 -8.15
CA ASP A 167 -20.43 -3.96 -7.79
C ASP A 167 -19.52 -5.01 -8.47
N LEU A 168 -19.04 -5.99 -7.70
CA LEU A 168 -18.03 -6.95 -8.15
C LEU A 168 -18.52 -7.96 -9.20
N VAL A 169 -19.84 -8.03 -9.44
CA VAL A 169 -20.45 -9.01 -10.34
C VAL A 169 -21.01 -8.33 -11.59
N THR A 170 -21.66 -7.18 -11.39
CA THR A 170 -22.41 -6.49 -12.45
C THR A 170 -21.62 -5.36 -13.11
N ASP A 171 -20.48 -4.96 -12.55
CA ASP A 171 -19.71 -3.77 -12.95
C ASP A 171 -20.53 -2.45 -12.92
N LEU A 172 -21.68 -2.45 -12.26
CA LEU A 172 -22.53 -1.28 -12.10
C LEU A 172 -22.08 -0.44 -10.91
N THR A 173 -22.22 0.89 -11.04
CA THR A 173 -21.98 1.81 -9.92
C THR A 173 -23.06 1.63 -8.86
N LEU A 174 -22.62 1.45 -7.61
CA LEU A 174 -23.48 1.29 -6.46
C LEU A 174 -23.92 2.66 -5.89
N PRO A 175 -25.15 2.75 -5.36
CA PRO A 175 -25.62 3.95 -4.66
C PRO A 175 -24.93 4.10 -3.29
N VAL A 176 -25.23 5.20 -2.62
CA VAL A 176 -24.81 5.49 -1.23
C VAL A 176 -25.02 4.26 -0.33
N GLY A 177 -24.02 3.93 0.47
CA GLY A 177 -24.01 2.77 1.38
C GLY A 177 -23.72 1.42 0.74
N GLY A 178 -23.78 1.30 -0.59
CA GLY A 178 -23.39 0.07 -1.29
C GLY A 178 -21.90 -0.24 -1.13
N VAL A 179 -21.58 -1.52 -0.91
CA VAL A 179 -20.20 -2.00 -0.76
C VAL A 179 -19.75 -2.67 -2.05
N GLY A 180 -18.66 -2.16 -2.62
CA GLY A 180 -18.08 -2.65 -3.88
C GLY A 180 -16.62 -2.22 -4.02
N GLU A 181 -16.01 -2.42 -5.18
CA GLU A 181 -14.65 -1.98 -5.44
C GLU A 181 -14.59 -0.47 -5.65
N LEU A 182 -13.65 0.21 -4.99
CA LEU A 182 -13.39 1.62 -5.23
C LEU A 182 -12.62 1.81 -6.54
N TRP A 183 -13.17 2.58 -7.47
CA TRP A 183 -12.50 2.98 -8.70
C TRP A 183 -12.22 4.48 -8.66
N ILE A 184 -11.03 4.88 -9.09
CA ILE A 184 -10.55 6.27 -9.03
C ILE A 184 -10.16 6.76 -10.42
N ARG A 185 -10.47 8.02 -10.73
CA ARG A 185 -9.97 8.71 -11.92
C ARG A 185 -9.52 10.12 -11.57
N GLY A 186 -8.40 10.55 -12.12
CA GLY A 186 -7.88 11.90 -11.87
C GLY A 186 -6.48 12.12 -12.45
N PRO A 187 -6.00 13.38 -12.47
CA PRO A 187 -4.70 13.74 -13.03
C PRO A 187 -3.50 13.15 -12.26
N GLN A 188 -3.71 12.71 -11.02
CA GLN A 188 -2.70 12.07 -10.17
C GLN A 188 -2.51 10.57 -10.44
N VAL A 189 -3.42 9.95 -11.20
CA VAL A 189 -3.32 8.52 -11.57
C VAL A 189 -2.10 8.32 -12.48
N MET A 190 -1.33 7.28 -12.20
CA MET A 190 -0.12 6.92 -12.93
C MET A 190 -0.33 6.82 -14.44
N LYS A 191 0.76 6.93 -15.20
CA LYS A 191 0.76 6.65 -16.64
C LYS A 191 0.52 5.17 -16.94
N GLY A 192 1.00 4.29 -16.07
CA GLY A 192 0.95 2.84 -16.21
C GLY A 192 2.13 2.16 -15.51
N TYR A 193 2.23 0.84 -15.65
CA TYR A 193 3.40 0.08 -15.18
C TYR A 193 4.47 0.02 -16.27
N LEU A 194 5.74 0.22 -15.89
CA LEU A 194 6.89 0.17 -16.80
C LEU A 194 6.96 -1.19 -17.51
N ASP A 195 7.00 -1.14 -18.84
CA ASP A 195 7.10 -2.28 -19.74
C ASP A 195 6.09 -3.40 -19.46
N ASN A 196 4.91 -3.05 -18.91
CA ASN A 196 3.88 -4.01 -18.53
C ASN A 196 2.48 -3.46 -18.82
N ILE A 197 2.15 -3.42 -20.12
CA ILE A 197 0.85 -2.93 -20.59
C ILE A 197 -0.30 -3.83 -20.16
N GLU A 198 -0.08 -5.15 -20.05
CA GLU A 198 -1.09 -6.11 -19.59
C GLU A 198 -1.53 -5.79 -18.16
N ALA A 199 -0.57 -5.69 -17.23
CA ALA A 199 -0.88 -5.33 -15.84
C ALA A 199 -1.45 -3.91 -15.72
N THR A 200 -1.16 -3.03 -16.68
CA THR A 200 -1.74 -1.67 -16.73
C THR A 200 -3.20 -1.74 -17.12
N ASN A 201 -3.54 -2.48 -18.18
CA ASN A 201 -4.91 -2.66 -18.65
C ASN A 201 -5.78 -3.50 -17.70
N ASP A 202 -5.16 -4.34 -16.86
CA ASP A 202 -5.85 -5.09 -15.81
C ASP A 202 -6.43 -4.16 -14.72
N VAL A 203 -5.81 -3.00 -14.50
CA VAL A 203 -6.18 -2.08 -13.40
C VAL A 203 -6.66 -0.71 -13.89
N ILE A 204 -6.30 -0.26 -15.09
CA ILE A 204 -6.81 0.97 -15.69
C ILE A 204 -7.66 0.60 -16.90
N ASP A 205 -8.94 0.95 -16.85
CA ASP A 205 -9.86 0.69 -17.96
C ASP A 205 -9.72 1.72 -19.10
N GLN A 206 -10.45 1.48 -20.20
CA GLN A 206 -10.46 2.37 -21.37
C GLN A 206 -10.94 3.80 -21.09
N ASP A 207 -11.70 4.01 -20.01
CA ASP A 207 -12.23 5.29 -19.57
C ASP A 207 -11.33 5.96 -18.50
N ASN A 208 -10.13 5.40 -18.31
CA ASN A 208 -9.10 5.80 -17.35
C ASN A 208 -9.51 5.66 -15.88
N TRP A 209 -10.41 4.74 -15.56
CA TRP A 209 -10.67 4.35 -14.17
C TRP A 209 -9.62 3.37 -13.68
N LEU A 210 -8.91 3.76 -12.63
CA LEU A 210 -8.04 2.89 -11.85
C LEU A 210 -8.87 2.08 -10.85
N ARG A 211 -8.87 0.76 -10.99
CA ARG A 211 -9.39 -0.22 -10.04
C ARG A 211 -8.40 -0.38 -8.88
N THR A 212 -8.79 0.01 -7.67
CA THR A 212 -7.86 0.03 -6.52
C THR A 212 -7.57 -1.37 -5.95
N GLY A 213 -8.44 -2.34 -6.23
CA GLY A 213 -8.43 -3.63 -5.57
C GLY A 213 -8.91 -3.59 -4.12
N ASP A 214 -9.51 -2.48 -3.68
CA ASP A 214 -9.99 -2.29 -2.30
C ASP A 214 -11.52 -2.15 -2.28
N LEU A 215 -12.16 -2.86 -1.35
CA LEU A 215 -13.58 -2.71 -1.07
C LEU A 215 -13.83 -1.43 -0.30
N ALA A 216 -14.84 -0.67 -0.72
CA ALA A 216 -15.25 0.55 -0.06
C ALA A 216 -16.77 0.76 -0.12
N CYS A 217 -17.23 1.72 0.67
CA CYS A 217 -18.53 2.37 0.51
C CYS A 217 -18.39 3.86 0.80
N TYR A 218 -19.43 4.64 0.50
CA TYR A 218 -19.53 6.05 0.88
C TYR A 218 -20.91 6.36 1.45
N ASP A 219 -21.00 7.41 2.27
CA ASP A 219 -22.26 7.87 2.88
C ASP A 219 -22.87 9.08 2.15
N GLU A 220 -24.03 9.54 2.63
CA GLU A 220 -24.78 10.70 2.10
C GLU A 220 -23.96 12.01 2.11
N ASN A 221 -22.89 12.08 2.92
CA ASN A 221 -21.99 13.23 2.99
C ASN A 221 -20.74 13.06 2.11
N ASN A 222 -20.67 12.01 1.28
CA ASN A 222 -19.49 11.64 0.49
C ASN A 222 -18.24 11.37 1.35
N LEU A 223 -18.42 10.87 2.57
CA LEU A 223 -17.32 10.27 3.33
C LEU A 223 -17.12 8.83 2.88
N PHE A 224 -15.88 8.47 2.58
CA PHE A 224 -15.53 7.13 2.12
C PHE A 224 -15.03 6.26 3.28
N TYR A 225 -15.25 4.96 3.16
CA TYR A 225 -14.86 3.96 4.15
C TYR A 225 -14.26 2.75 3.42
N ILE A 226 -13.01 2.41 3.72
CA ILE A 226 -12.41 1.15 3.24
C ILE A 226 -12.92 0.01 4.12
N LYS A 227 -13.36 -1.06 3.47
CA LYS A 227 -13.88 -2.27 4.13
C LYS A 227 -12.85 -3.39 4.14
N ASP A 228 -12.15 -3.62 3.03
CA ASP A 228 -11.09 -4.63 2.95
C ASP A 228 -10.32 -4.52 1.62
N ARG A 229 -9.41 -5.45 1.35
CA ARG A 229 -8.81 -5.67 0.03
C ARG A 229 -9.42 -6.87 -0.65
N LEU A 230 -9.75 -6.77 -1.94
CA LEU A 230 -10.36 -7.84 -2.72
C LEU A 230 -9.58 -9.15 -2.66
N LYS A 231 -8.26 -9.07 -2.76
CA LYS A 231 -7.38 -10.24 -2.71
C LYS A 231 -7.19 -10.85 -1.32
N GLU A 232 -7.65 -10.16 -0.27
CA GLU A 232 -7.59 -10.64 1.11
C GLU A 232 -8.92 -11.28 1.54
N LEU A 233 -9.98 -11.15 0.72
CA LEU A 233 -11.28 -11.76 0.99
C LEU A 233 -11.19 -13.28 1.07
N ILE A 234 -11.81 -13.82 2.11
CA ILE A 234 -11.89 -15.24 2.39
C ILE A 234 -13.09 -15.81 1.62
N LYS A 235 -12.83 -16.83 0.81
CA LYS A 235 -13.83 -17.43 -0.08
C LYS A 235 -14.52 -18.59 0.63
N VAL A 236 -15.55 -18.27 1.41
CA VAL A 236 -16.34 -19.24 2.17
C VAL A 236 -17.57 -19.66 1.37
N LYS A 237 -17.52 -20.84 0.75
CA LYS A 237 -18.51 -21.34 -0.21
C LYS A 237 -18.63 -20.36 -1.38
N GLY A 238 -19.81 -19.79 -1.60
CA GLY A 238 -20.05 -18.72 -2.58
C GLY A 238 -19.95 -17.30 -2.00
N TYR A 239 -19.63 -17.16 -0.72
CA TYR A 239 -19.55 -15.86 -0.04
C TYR A 239 -18.11 -15.36 0.02
N GLN A 240 -17.96 -14.04 0.00
CA GLN A 240 -16.69 -13.35 0.24
C GLN A 240 -16.74 -12.69 1.61
N VAL A 241 -15.86 -13.11 2.51
CA VAL A 241 -15.78 -12.60 3.89
C VAL A 241 -14.57 -11.69 4.00
N ALA A 242 -14.78 -10.47 4.47
CA ALA A 242 -13.74 -9.48 4.74
C ALA A 242 -13.03 -9.81 6.07
N PRO A 243 -11.73 -10.18 6.08
CA PRO A 243 -10.96 -10.28 7.31
C PRO A 243 -11.08 -9.07 8.23
N ALA A 244 -11.03 -7.85 7.68
CA ALA A 244 -11.01 -6.62 8.47
C ALA A 244 -12.28 -6.42 9.31
N GLU A 245 -13.44 -6.88 8.81
CA GLU A 245 -14.70 -6.88 9.57
C GLU A 245 -14.59 -7.77 10.83
N LEU A 246 -14.01 -8.96 10.68
CA LEU A 246 -13.80 -9.89 11.79
C LEU A 246 -12.72 -9.40 12.75
N GLU A 247 -11.67 -8.76 12.23
CA GLU A 247 -10.60 -8.12 13.02
C GLU A 247 -11.14 -6.96 13.85
N GLU A 248 -12.04 -6.14 13.32
CA GLU A 248 -12.71 -5.07 14.06
C GLU A 248 -13.58 -5.61 15.19
N ILE A 249 -14.38 -6.65 14.91
CA ILE A 249 -15.18 -7.31 15.94
C ILE A 249 -14.27 -7.92 17.02
N LEU A 250 -13.20 -8.61 16.65
CA LEU A 250 -12.29 -9.18 17.64
C LEU A 250 -11.65 -8.11 18.51
N ARG A 251 -11.18 -6.99 17.93
CA ARG A 251 -10.60 -5.86 18.67
C ARG A 251 -11.60 -5.12 19.56
N SER A 252 -12.91 -5.29 19.35
CA SER A 252 -13.92 -4.74 20.27
C SER A 252 -14.09 -5.60 21.53
N HIS A 253 -13.45 -6.77 21.61
CA HIS A 253 -13.43 -7.59 22.82
C HIS A 253 -12.43 -7.03 23.84
N PRO A 254 -12.80 -6.85 25.13
CA PRO A 254 -11.93 -6.22 26.14
C PRO A 254 -10.57 -6.91 26.34
N SER A 255 -10.51 -8.22 26.11
CA SER A 255 -9.29 -9.02 26.28
C SER A 255 -8.37 -9.06 25.06
N VAL A 256 -8.74 -8.44 23.93
CA VAL A 256 -7.98 -8.51 22.66
C VAL A 256 -7.27 -7.18 22.40
N ALA A 257 -5.95 -7.19 22.36
CA ALA A 257 -5.13 -6.04 21.98
C ALA A 257 -5.07 -5.90 20.44
N GLU A 258 -4.79 -7.01 19.76
CA GLU A 258 -4.64 -7.04 18.30
C GLU A 258 -5.29 -8.30 17.73
N ALA A 259 -5.81 -8.19 16.50
CA ALA A 259 -6.36 -9.32 15.77
C ALA A 259 -5.97 -9.24 14.29
N ALA A 260 -5.70 -10.41 13.71
CA ALA A 260 -5.55 -10.62 12.27
C ALA A 260 -6.37 -11.85 11.88
N VAL A 261 -7.02 -11.80 10.72
CA VAL A 261 -7.83 -12.91 10.23
C VAL A 261 -7.32 -13.32 8.83
N ILE A 262 -7.28 -14.63 8.59
CA ILE A 262 -6.95 -15.22 7.29
C ILE A 262 -7.99 -16.28 6.91
N GLY A 263 -8.10 -16.54 5.62
CA GLY A 263 -8.73 -17.74 5.10
C GLY A 263 -7.78 -18.93 5.20
N VAL A 264 -8.27 -20.03 5.77
CA VAL A 264 -7.60 -21.34 5.77
C VAL A 264 -8.39 -22.35 4.94
N PRO A 265 -7.73 -23.29 4.23
CA PRO A 265 -8.42 -24.27 3.40
C PRO A 265 -9.43 -25.13 4.19
N ASP A 266 -10.63 -25.31 3.65
CA ASP A 266 -11.63 -26.22 4.18
C ASP A 266 -12.19 -27.11 3.06
N LYS A 267 -12.37 -28.40 3.38
CA LYS A 267 -12.78 -29.42 2.39
C LYS A 267 -14.16 -29.17 1.78
N ARG A 268 -15.05 -28.45 2.47
CA ARG A 268 -16.45 -28.24 2.05
C ARG A 268 -16.75 -26.80 1.70
N ALA A 269 -16.12 -25.86 2.39
CA ALA A 269 -16.33 -24.43 2.20
C ALA A 269 -15.30 -23.78 1.28
N GLY A 270 -14.27 -24.49 0.82
CA GLY A 270 -13.16 -23.88 0.09
C GLY A 270 -12.19 -23.23 1.06
N GLU A 271 -12.61 -22.14 1.70
CA GLU A 271 -11.92 -21.52 2.83
C GLU A 271 -12.86 -21.32 4.03
N VAL A 272 -12.28 -21.20 5.22
CA VAL A 272 -12.96 -20.73 6.43
C VAL A 272 -12.10 -19.70 7.17
N PRO A 273 -12.71 -18.74 7.90
CA PRO A 273 -11.95 -17.76 8.68
C PRO A 273 -11.24 -18.38 9.89
N ARG A 274 -9.95 -18.07 10.06
CA ARG A 274 -9.16 -18.31 11.28
C ARG A 274 -8.61 -16.98 11.80
N ALA A 275 -8.67 -16.78 13.11
CA ALA A 275 -8.14 -15.60 13.78
C ALA A 275 -6.77 -15.88 14.43
N PHE A 276 -5.91 -14.86 14.43
CA PHE A 276 -4.70 -14.76 15.22
C PHE A 276 -4.85 -13.55 16.13
N VAL A 277 -4.67 -13.73 17.43
CA VAL A 277 -4.97 -12.70 18.43
C VAL A 277 -3.81 -12.51 19.40
N VAL A 278 -3.58 -11.25 19.77
CA VAL A 278 -2.73 -10.86 20.89
C VAL A 278 -3.67 -10.38 21.99
N CYS A 279 -3.55 -10.95 23.19
CA CYS A 279 -4.50 -10.69 24.28
C CYS A 279 -3.88 -9.85 25.39
N THR A 280 -4.70 -9.02 26.05
CA THR A 280 -4.34 -8.23 27.24
C THR A 280 -4.65 -8.96 28.55
N SER A 281 -5.54 -9.95 28.50
CA SER A 281 -5.92 -10.80 29.62
C SER A 281 -6.20 -12.22 29.15
N GLU A 282 -6.33 -13.16 30.08
CA GLU A 282 -6.73 -14.53 29.76
C GLU A 282 -8.13 -14.56 29.14
N VAL A 283 -8.28 -15.29 28.03
CA VAL A 283 -9.54 -15.49 27.29
C VAL A 283 -9.44 -16.81 26.54
N SER A 284 -10.55 -17.57 26.46
CA SER A 284 -10.55 -18.86 25.76
C SER A 284 -10.86 -18.72 24.27
N GLU A 285 -10.43 -19.69 23.46
CA GLU A 285 -10.81 -19.76 22.04
C GLU A 285 -12.34 -19.79 21.85
N ASP A 286 -13.05 -20.59 22.65
CA ASP A 286 -14.50 -20.73 22.54
C ASP A 286 -15.23 -19.42 22.87
N GLU A 287 -14.73 -18.66 23.84
CA GLU A 287 -15.27 -17.34 24.17
C GLU A 287 -15.15 -16.38 22.99
N LEU A 288 -13.98 -16.28 22.35
CA LEU A 288 -13.78 -15.43 21.18
C LEU A 288 -14.63 -15.87 19.98
N LYS A 289 -14.73 -17.19 19.74
CA LYS A 289 -15.59 -17.74 18.68
C LYS A 289 -17.06 -17.39 18.91
N ASN A 290 -17.55 -17.58 20.14
CA ASN A 290 -18.92 -17.23 20.51
C ASN A 290 -19.18 -15.72 20.43
N TYR A 291 -18.22 -14.91 20.85
CA TYR A 291 -18.31 -13.45 20.77
C TYR A 291 -18.44 -12.94 19.33
N VAL A 292 -17.70 -13.53 18.39
CA VAL A 292 -17.81 -13.24 16.96
C VAL A 292 -19.13 -13.78 16.42
N ALA A 293 -19.48 -15.03 16.69
CA ALA A 293 -20.71 -15.67 16.20
C ALA A 293 -21.98 -14.91 16.61
N GLY A 294 -21.99 -14.28 17.79
CA GLY A 294 -23.10 -13.43 18.23
C GLY A 294 -23.29 -12.13 17.44
N LYS A 295 -22.38 -11.77 16.51
CA LYS A 295 -22.43 -10.51 15.74
C LYS A 295 -22.41 -10.71 14.23
N VAL A 296 -22.20 -11.93 13.74
CA VAL A 296 -22.04 -12.20 12.31
C VAL A 296 -22.86 -13.40 11.86
N SER A 297 -23.15 -13.45 10.56
CA SER A 297 -23.77 -14.60 9.90
C SER A 297 -22.86 -15.84 9.90
N ASP A 298 -23.45 -17.04 9.85
CA ASP A 298 -22.75 -18.33 9.97
C ASP A 298 -21.49 -18.48 9.10
N PHE A 299 -21.53 -18.01 7.85
CA PHE A 299 -20.40 -18.13 6.92
C PHE A 299 -19.20 -17.24 7.28
N LYS A 300 -19.36 -16.28 8.21
CA LYS A 300 -18.30 -15.41 8.71
C LYS A 300 -17.71 -15.89 10.04
N GLN A 301 -18.26 -16.94 10.65
CA GLN A 301 -17.78 -17.44 11.94
C GLN A 301 -16.35 -18.00 11.83
N LEU A 302 -15.61 -17.96 12.95
CA LEU A 302 -14.22 -18.44 13.06
C LEU A 302 -14.13 -19.98 13.10
N VAL A 303 -14.69 -20.65 12.10
CA VAL A 303 -14.68 -22.13 11.97
C VAL A 303 -13.25 -22.65 11.84
N GLY A 304 -12.36 -21.85 11.24
CA GLY A 304 -10.94 -22.16 11.14
C GLY A 304 -10.23 -22.18 12.49
N GLY A 305 -10.80 -21.59 13.55
CA GLY A 305 -10.28 -21.54 14.92
C GLY A 305 -9.58 -20.22 15.28
N VAL A 306 -8.99 -20.20 16.47
CA VAL A 306 -8.21 -19.05 17.00
C VAL A 306 -6.80 -19.50 17.38
N THR A 307 -5.79 -18.69 17.07
CA THR A 307 -4.39 -18.87 17.51
C THR A 307 -3.97 -17.68 18.35
N PHE A 308 -3.38 -17.92 19.52
CA PHE A 308 -2.82 -16.87 20.38
C PHE A 308 -1.36 -16.64 20.02
N LEU A 309 -0.98 -15.38 19.79
CA LEU A 309 0.38 -14.96 19.46
C LEU A 309 0.91 -13.93 20.46
N GLU A 310 2.23 -13.83 20.57
CA GLU A 310 2.88 -12.73 21.29
C GLU A 310 2.80 -11.42 20.49
N SER A 311 2.87 -11.49 19.16
CA SER A 311 2.74 -10.34 18.27
C SER A 311 2.23 -10.72 16.88
N ILE A 312 1.54 -9.79 16.21
CA ILE A 312 1.10 -9.97 14.83
C ILE A 312 2.19 -9.45 13.88
N PRO A 313 2.64 -10.23 12.88
CA PRO A 313 3.68 -9.79 11.96
C PRO A 313 3.16 -8.63 11.10
N LYS A 314 3.89 -7.51 11.12
CA LYS A 314 3.58 -6.28 10.38
C LYS A 314 4.81 -5.78 9.62
N ASN A 315 4.59 -5.06 8.52
CA ASN A 315 5.64 -4.31 7.84
C ASN A 315 5.95 -2.99 8.60
N PRO A 316 7.00 -2.23 8.22
CA PRO A 316 7.33 -0.96 8.87
C PRO A 316 6.22 0.12 8.80
N SER A 317 5.28 0.00 7.86
CA SER A 317 4.12 0.89 7.79
C SER A 317 2.93 0.41 8.64
N GLY A 318 3.11 -0.61 9.48
CA GLY A 318 2.07 -1.17 10.36
C GLY A 318 1.10 -2.14 9.69
N LYS A 319 1.28 -2.47 8.40
CA LYS A 319 0.39 -3.37 7.66
C LYS A 319 0.65 -4.83 8.00
N ILE A 320 -0.41 -5.58 8.30
CA ILE A 320 -0.35 -7.02 8.62
C ILE A 320 0.27 -7.80 7.45
N LEU A 321 1.28 -8.60 7.74
CA LEU A 321 1.93 -9.52 6.80
C LEU A 321 1.21 -10.87 6.81
N ARG A 322 -0.03 -10.91 6.29
CA ARG A 322 -0.89 -12.13 6.28
C ARG A 322 -0.24 -13.34 5.61
N LYS A 323 0.71 -13.14 4.71
CA LYS A 323 1.51 -14.22 4.12
C LYS A 323 2.27 -15.02 5.18
N LEU A 324 2.88 -14.35 6.16
CA LEU A 324 3.61 -15.02 7.24
C LEU A 324 2.68 -15.81 8.14
N LEU A 325 1.49 -15.27 8.43
CA LEU A 325 0.44 -15.99 9.18
C LEU A 325 -0.06 -17.24 8.44
N LYS A 326 -0.23 -17.16 7.11
CA LYS A 326 -0.58 -18.31 6.26
C LYS A 326 0.53 -19.37 6.28
N GLU A 327 1.79 -18.96 6.19
CA GLU A 327 2.94 -19.86 6.23
C GLU A 327 3.10 -20.53 7.60
N GLU A 328 2.86 -19.82 8.69
CA GLU A 328 2.88 -20.36 10.06
C GLU A 328 1.78 -21.42 10.25
N TYR A 329 0.58 -21.21 9.68
CA TYR A 329 -0.50 -22.17 9.76
C TYR A 329 -0.31 -23.43 8.91
N ILE A 330 0.33 -23.32 7.75
CA ILE A 330 0.53 -24.45 6.82
C ILE A 330 1.67 -25.38 7.29
N LYS A 331 2.56 -24.90 8.16
CA LYS A 331 3.62 -25.72 8.79
C LYS A 331 3.05 -26.71 9.80
#